data_AF-A0A7S7NNR4-F1
#
_entry.id   AF-A0A7S7NNR4-F1
#
_cell.length_a   1.000
_cell.length_b   1.000
_cell.length_c   1.000
_cell.angle_alpha   90.00
_cell.angle_beta   90.00
_cell.angle_gamma   90.00
#
_symmetry.space_group_name_H-M   'P 1'
#
loop_
_entity.id
_entity.type
_entity.pdbx_description
1 polymer ?
#
loop_
_entity_poly.entity_id
_entity_poly.type
_entity_poly.pdbx_seq_one_letter_code
_entity_poly.pdbx_strand_id
1 'polypeptide(L)'
;MNRLLVLMGALLTAAPPALFSAAEPASRLPALADPQVKAAGVVWLTLEESMEDVARSLGRPALVAESGAGLVSWQFQLGEIDHHDFSHVLVFRAADRKLLSVTRNYEPERKVEALFPAAETRAYAAPGTGAYHLKVRRLPGGRLLMAMSLAQAGAPVGQLVLMKETEVGRFYPWLAAELAGGR
;
A
#
# COMPACT_ATOMS: atom_id res chain seq x y z
N MET A 1 17.57 -34.39 63.54
CA MET A 1 18.83 -33.90 62.95
C MET A 1 19.00 -34.53 61.58
N ASN A 2 18.73 -33.79 60.51
CA ASN A 2 18.87 -34.25 59.13
C ASN A 2 20.31 -34.14 58.65
N ARG A 3 20.83 -35.22 58.04
CA ARG A 3 22.12 -35.27 57.35
C ARG A 3 21.94 -35.17 55.84
N LEU A 4 22.40 -34.04 55.32
CA LEU A 4 23.42 -33.87 54.26
C LEU A 4 23.43 -34.72 52.96
N LEU A 5 23.32 -33.95 51.86
CA LEU A 5 24.08 -33.92 50.58
C LEU A 5 23.98 -35.03 49.51
N VAL A 6 23.36 -34.62 48.38
CA VAL A 6 23.86 -34.56 46.98
C VAL A 6 24.27 -35.84 46.26
N LEU A 7 23.62 -36.10 45.11
CA LEU A 7 24.33 -36.32 43.85
C LEU A 7 23.49 -35.95 42.61
N MET A 8 24.22 -35.53 41.58
CA MET A 8 23.80 -35.08 40.26
C MET A 8 22.86 -36.01 39.49
N GLY A 9 22.01 -35.40 38.67
CA GLY A 9 21.31 -36.06 37.57
C GLY A 9 21.06 -35.07 36.43
N ALA A 10 22.07 -34.89 35.58
CA ALA A 10 21.92 -34.23 34.29
C ALA A 10 21.31 -35.24 33.29
N LEU A 11 20.18 -34.89 32.68
CA LEU A 11 19.80 -35.43 31.38
C LEU A 11 19.18 -34.33 30.54
N LEU A 12 20.03 -33.81 29.67
CA LEU A 12 19.71 -33.03 28.48
C LEU A 12 18.65 -33.79 27.67
N THR A 13 17.45 -33.24 27.58
CA THR A 13 16.63 -33.44 26.38
C THR A 13 16.55 -32.09 25.69
N ALA A 14 17.52 -31.90 24.80
CA ALA A 14 17.48 -30.84 23.80
C ALA A 14 16.24 -31.09 22.94
N ALA A 15 15.16 -30.36 23.22
CA ALA A 15 14.12 -30.16 22.23
C ALA A 15 14.79 -29.47 21.04
N PRO A 16 14.67 -30.01 19.80
CA PRO A 16 15.19 -29.30 18.64
C PRO A 16 14.49 -27.94 18.60
N PRO A 17 15.24 -26.81 18.56
CA PRO A 17 14.61 -25.56 18.15
C PRO A 17 14.07 -25.85 16.76
N ALA A 18 12.75 -25.75 16.61
CA ALA A 18 12.13 -25.84 15.31
C ALA A 18 12.75 -24.73 14.45
N LEU A 19 13.74 -25.13 13.66
CA LEU A 19 14.32 -24.42 12.53
C LEU A 19 13.22 -24.26 11.50
N PHE A 20 12.22 -23.44 11.79
CA PHE A 20 11.49 -22.71 10.75
C PHE A 20 12.29 -21.45 10.41
N SER A 21 13.56 -21.68 10.05
CA SER A 21 14.30 -20.79 9.17
C SER A 21 13.96 -21.23 7.75
N ALA A 22 12.79 -20.81 7.31
CA ALA A 22 12.49 -20.59 5.92
C ALA A 22 11.73 -19.27 5.87
N ALA A 23 12.41 -18.20 6.29
CA ALA A 23 12.18 -16.91 5.65
C ALA A 23 12.47 -17.17 4.16
N GLU A 24 11.41 -17.46 3.41
CA GLU A 24 11.47 -17.50 1.96
C GLU A 24 12.19 -16.22 1.49
N PRO A 25 13.06 -16.33 0.48
CA PRO A 25 13.92 -15.23 0.12
C PRO A 25 13.07 -14.01 -0.18
N ALA A 26 13.32 -12.96 0.61
CA ALA A 26 12.77 -11.61 0.48
C ALA A 26 13.10 -10.93 -0.88
N SER A 27 13.47 -11.70 -1.91
CA SER A 27 14.00 -11.22 -3.18
C SER A 27 12.95 -10.83 -4.22
N ARG A 28 11.65 -11.05 -3.95
CA ARG A 28 10.54 -10.54 -4.80
C ARG A 28 9.83 -9.31 -4.21
N LEU A 29 10.11 -8.96 -2.96
CA LEU A 29 9.47 -7.86 -2.23
C LEU A 29 9.70 -6.44 -2.81
N PRO A 30 10.86 -6.07 -3.40
CA PRO A 30 11.07 -4.67 -3.78
C PRO A 30 10.26 -4.23 -5.01
N ALA A 31 9.80 -5.17 -5.86
CA ALA A 31 9.12 -4.83 -7.11
C ALA A 31 7.66 -4.37 -6.92
N LEU A 32 7.05 -4.61 -5.76
CA LEU A 32 5.66 -4.26 -5.46
C LEU A 32 5.51 -3.18 -4.39
N ALA A 33 6.58 -2.77 -3.73
CA ALA A 33 6.52 -1.68 -2.76
C ALA A 33 6.24 -0.35 -3.49
N ASP A 34 7.13 0.05 -4.40
CA ASP A 34 6.96 1.31 -5.14
C ASP A 34 6.45 1.08 -6.57
N PRO A 35 5.56 1.97 -7.08
CA PRO A 35 5.15 1.94 -8.48
C PRO A 35 6.33 2.25 -9.41
N GLN A 36 6.43 1.49 -10.50
CA GLN A 36 7.49 1.63 -11.51
C GLN A 36 6.91 1.83 -12.90
N VAL A 37 7.65 2.51 -13.78
CA VAL A 37 7.33 2.56 -15.22
C VAL A 37 8.20 1.53 -15.94
N LYS A 38 7.57 0.63 -16.69
CA LYS A 38 8.23 -0.30 -17.62
C LYS A 38 7.67 -0.11 -19.03
N ALA A 39 8.21 -0.81 -20.02
CA ALA A 39 7.78 -0.68 -21.42
C ALA A 39 6.27 -0.88 -21.64
N ALA A 40 5.61 -1.70 -20.80
CA ALA A 40 4.17 -1.96 -20.85
C ALA A 40 3.31 -1.01 -19.98
N GLY A 41 3.91 0.03 -19.37
CA GLY A 41 3.20 1.00 -18.52
C GLY A 41 3.58 0.90 -17.04
N VAL A 42 2.63 1.31 -16.17
CA VAL A 42 2.83 1.31 -14.72
C VAL A 42 2.73 -0.10 -14.15
N VAL A 43 3.77 -0.52 -13.44
CA VAL A 43 3.86 -1.80 -12.73
C VAL A 43 3.84 -1.53 -11.23
N TRP A 44 2.78 -2.00 -10.57
CA TRP A 44 2.57 -1.97 -9.12
C TRP A 44 1.59 -3.09 -8.77
N LEU A 45 0.52 -2.81 -8.03
CA LEU A 45 -0.60 -3.74 -7.80
C LEU A 45 -1.66 -3.64 -8.91
N THR A 46 -2.40 -4.72 -9.15
CA THR A 46 -3.49 -4.77 -10.15
C THR A 46 -4.85 -4.46 -9.55
N LEU A 47 -4.97 -4.42 -8.22
CA LEU A 47 -6.24 -4.34 -7.49
C LEU A 47 -7.16 -5.55 -7.70
N GLU A 48 -6.64 -6.65 -8.23
CA GLU A 48 -7.34 -7.95 -8.32
C GLU A 48 -6.94 -8.89 -7.18
N GLU A 49 -5.89 -8.52 -6.44
CA GLU A 49 -5.31 -9.29 -5.35
C GLU A 49 -6.32 -9.53 -4.22
N SER A 50 -6.28 -10.74 -3.68
CA SER A 50 -6.87 -11.06 -2.38
C SER A 50 -5.97 -10.60 -1.24
N MET A 51 -6.51 -10.57 -0.01
CA MET A 51 -5.70 -10.38 1.19
C MET A 51 -4.58 -11.44 1.30
N GLU A 52 -4.85 -12.69 0.90
CA GLU A 52 -3.85 -13.76 0.87
C GLU A 52 -2.71 -13.47 -0.13
N ASP A 53 -3.04 -12.99 -1.33
CA ASP A 53 -2.04 -12.66 -2.35
C ASP A 53 -1.17 -11.49 -1.91
N VAL A 54 -1.76 -10.47 -1.29
CA VAL A 54 -1.02 -9.34 -0.71
C VAL A 54 -0.12 -9.82 0.42
N ALA A 55 -0.62 -10.65 1.34
CA ALA A 55 0.18 -11.17 2.45
C ALA A 55 1.38 -12.01 1.97
N ARG A 56 1.19 -12.78 0.89
CA ARG A 56 2.27 -13.54 0.25
C ARG A 56 3.31 -12.62 -0.41
N SER A 57 2.86 -11.53 -1.02
CA SER A 57 3.72 -10.60 -1.77
C SER A 57 4.43 -9.56 -0.92
N LEU A 58 3.79 -9.02 0.12
CA LEU A 58 4.28 -7.89 0.94
C LEU A 58 4.60 -8.29 2.39
N GLY A 59 4.28 -9.53 2.79
CA GLY A 59 4.39 -9.98 4.17
C GLY A 59 3.20 -9.57 5.02
N ARG A 60 3.38 -9.57 6.35
CA ARG A 60 2.32 -9.23 7.30
C ARG A 60 2.22 -7.71 7.48
N PRO A 61 1.01 -7.14 7.54
CA PRO A 61 0.86 -5.72 7.87
C PRO A 61 1.30 -5.44 9.31
N ALA A 62 1.81 -4.23 9.53
CA ALA A 62 2.16 -3.73 10.87
C ALA A 62 0.89 -3.44 11.70
N LEU A 63 -0.17 -2.96 11.03
CA LEU A 63 -1.46 -2.68 11.66
C LEU A 63 -2.61 -3.13 10.75
N VAL A 64 -3.64 -3.70 11.36
CA VAL A 64 -4.92 -4.00 10.72
C VAL A 64 -6.00 -3.25 11.46
N ALA A 65 -6.82 -2.49 10.74
CA ALA A 65 -7.93 -1.72 11.29
C ALA A 65 -9.19 -1.95 10.47
N GLU A 66 -10.32 -2.10 11.14
CA GLU A 66 -11.61 -2.03 10.46
C GLU A 66 -11.92 -0.57 10.13
N SER A 67 -12.23 -0.34 8.86
CA SER A 67 -12.72 0.93 8.35
C SER A 67 -14.22 0.77 8.17
N GLY A 68 -15.00 1.74 8.66
CA GLY A 68 -16.45 1.67 8.63
C GLY A 68 -17.02 1.29 7.26
N ALA A 69 -18.25 0.76 7.25
CA ALA A 69 -18.96 0.30 6.05
C ALA A 69 -18.32 -0.92 5.35
N GLY A 70 -17.81 -1.88 6.11
CA GLY A 70 -17.37 -3.17 5.58
C GLY A 70 -16.04 -3.10 4.84
N LEU A 71 -15.10 -2.29 5.33
CA LEU A 71 -13.75 -2.18 4.82
C LEU A 71 -12.73 -2.64 5.86
N VAL A 72 -11.61 -3.16 5.39
CA VAL A 72 -10.46 -3.50 6.22
C VAL A 72 -9.25 -2.77 5.68
N SER A 73 -8.56 -2.04 6.54
CA SER A 73 -7.33 -1.32 6.22
C SER A 73 -6.13 -2.09 6.76
N TRP A 74 -5.14 -2.33 5.90
CA TRP A 74 -3.84 -2.89 6.26
C TRP A 74 -2.78 -1.82 6.07
N GLN A 75 -1.96 -1.62 7.09
CA GLN A 75 -0.91 -0.60 7.08
C GLN A 75 0.45 -1.28 7.19
N PHE A 76 1.37 -0.90 6.31
CA PHE A 76 2.70 -1.51 6.22
C PHE A 76 3.79 -0.47 6.42
N GLN A 77 4.93 -0.94 6.94
CA GLN A 77 6.20 -0.22 7.00
C GLN A 77 7.21 -0.93 6.10
N LEU A 78 7.12 -0.65 4.80
CA LEU A 78 8.03 -1.15 3.76
C LEU A 78 9.01 -0.05 3.34
N GLY A 79 10.25 -0.43 3.02
CA GLY A 79 11.31 0.49 2.58
C GLY A 79 12.22 0.96 3.72
N GLU A 80 13.26 1.74 3.38
CA GLU A 80 14.30 2.16 4.34
C GLU A 80 14.08 3.55 4.94
N ILE A 81 13.22 4.38 4.33
CA ILE A 81 13.06 5.79 4.68
C ILE A 81 11.59 6.16 4.52
N ASP A 82 10.84 6.07 5.61
CA ASP A 82 9.57 6.76 5.76
C ASP A 82 9.47 7.18 7.23
N HIS A 83 9.49 8.48 7.49
CA HIS A 83 9.33 9.02 8.86
C HIS A 83 7.85 9.06 9.29
N HIS A 84 6.93 8.63 8.43
CA HIS A 84 5.54 8.38 8.78
C HIS A 84 5.37 7.05 9.52
N ASP A 85 4.31 6.97 10.34
CA ASP A 85 3.92 5.74 11.02
C ASP A 85 3.72 4.57 10.04
N PHE A 86 3.31 4.84 8.78
CA PHE A 86 3.09 3.83 7.75
C PHE A 86 3.45 4.32 6.35
N SER A 87 4.15 3.47 5.61
CA SER A 87 4.64 3.73 4.26
C SER A 87 3.60 3.34 3.20
N HIS A 88 2.76 2.34 3.51
CA HIS A 88 1.65 1.92 2.65
C HIS A 88 0.37 1.72 3.45
N VAL A 89 -0.76 2.09 2.85
CA VAL A 89 -2.10 1.80 3.37
C VAL A 89 -2.92 1.13 2.28
N LEU A 90 -3.34 -0.11 2.52
CA LEU A 90 -4.13 -0.91 1.60
C LEU A 90 -5.55 -1.08 2.14
N VAL A 91 -6.56 -0.85 1.31
CA VAL A 91 -7.96 -0.97 1.70
C VAL A 91 -8.59 -2.14 0.96
N PHE A 92 -9.20 -3.05 1.72
CA PHE A 92 -9.89 -4.22 1.25
C PHE A 92 -11.39 -4.11 1.54
N ARG A 93 -12.20 -4.72 0.68
CA ARG A 93 -13.61 -4.98 0.97
C ARG A 93 -13.73 -6.19 1.88
N ALA A 94 -14.43 -6.06 3.00
CA ALA A 94 -14.55 -7.15 3.99
C ALA A 94 -15.30 -8.36 3.43
N ALA A 95 -16.33 -8.14 2.61
CA ALA A 95 -17.23 -9.18 2.12
C ALA A 95 -16.54 -10.22 1.21
N ASP A 96 -15.66 -9.77 0.31
CA ASP A 96 -14.97 -10.63 -0.67
C ASP A 96 -13.45 -10.63 -0.52
N ARG A 97 -12.93 -9.88 0.47
CA ARG A 97 -11.51 -9.78 0.81
C ARG A 97 -10.64 -9.32 -0.36
N LYS A 98 -11.22 -8.54 -1.28
CA LYS A 98 -10.52 -7.99 -2.44
C LYS A 98 -9.95 -6.60 -2.19
N LEU A 99 -8.77 -6.37 -2.74
CA LEU A 99 -8.11 -5.06 -2.71
C LEU A 99 -8.92 -4.04 -3.52
N LEU A 100 -9.13 -2.85 -2.95
CA LEU A 100 -9.85 -1.73 -3.57
C LEU A 100 -8.94 -0.55 -3.86
N SER A 101 -8.00 -0.28 -2.96
CA SER A 101 -7.04 0.80 -3.12
C SER A 101 -5.75 0.56 -2.38
N VAL A 102 -4.71 1.22 -2.84
CA VAL A 102 -3.36 1.25 -2.27
C VAL A 102 -2.93 2.70 -2.23
N THR A 103 -2.47 3.13 -1.07
CA THR A 103 -1.85 4.42 -0.87
C THR A 103 -0.39 4.21 -0.52
N ARG A 104 0.50 4.90 -1.24
CA ARG A 104 1.93 4.99 -0.95
C ARG A 104 2.22 6.40 -0.44
N ASN A 105 2.71 6.49 0.79
CA ASN A 105 3.18 7.75 1.37
C ASN A 105 4.67 7.94 1.06
N TYR A 106 5.13 9.17 0.96
CA TYR A 106 6.54 9.50 0.72
C TYR A 106 6.98 10.58 1.70
N GLU A 107 7.89 10.22 2.60
CA GLU A 107 8.65 11.16 3.40
C GLU A 107 10.15 10.86 3.29
N PRO A 108 10.94 11.68 2.55
CA PRO A 108 10.53 12.93 1.91
C PRO A 108 9.69 12.74 0.65
N GLU A 109 8.94 13.79 0.28
CA GLU A 109 8.15 13.83 -0.97
C GLU A 109 9.00 13.46 -2.20
N ARG A 110 8.39 12.77 -3.16
CA ARG A 110 9.09 12.27 -4.37
C ARG A 110 8.54 12.85 -5.66
N LYS A 111 9.44 12.99 -6.63
CA LYS A 111 9.10 13.27 -8.03
C LYS A 111 8.49 12.04 -8.69
N VAL A 112 7.35 12.21 -9.34
CA VAL A 112 6.54 11.11 -9.89
C VAL A 112 6.12 11.34 -11.34
N GLU A 113 6.73 12.30 -12.03
CA GLU A 113 6.31 12.74 -13.37
C GLU A 113 6.32 11.60 -14.39
N ALA A 114 7.24 10.65 -14.27
CA ALA A 114 7.31 9.48 -15.14
C ALA A 114 6.02 8.63 -15.07
N LEU A 115 5.33 8.60 -13.92
CA LEU A 115 4.07 7.87 -13.74
C LEU A 115 2.87 8.62 -14.35
N PHE A 116 3.02 9.92 -14.64
CA PHE A 116 1.95 10.81 -15.08
C PHE A 116 2.35 11.58 -16.36
N PRO A 117 2.52 10.88 -17.50
CA PRO A 117 2.77 11.55 -18.77
C PRO A 117 1.61 12.51 -19.10
N ALA A 118 1.96 13.69 -19.60
CA ALA A 118 1.00 14.78 -19.82
C ALA A 118 -0.15 14.41 -20.76
N ALA A 119 0.12 13.56 -21.77
CA ALA A 119 -0.88 13.12 -22.74
C ALA A 119 -1.96 12.19 -22.13
N GLU A 120 -1.70 11.57 -20.98
CA GLU A 120 -2.60 10.60 -20.34
C GLU A 120 -3.14 11.05 -18.98
N THR A 121 -2.73 12.25 -18.54
CA THR A 121 -3.00 12.74 -17.20
C THR A 121 -3.87 13.99 -17.25
N ARG A 122 -4.85 14.05 -16.36
CA ARG A 122 -5.64 15.26 -16.13
C ARG A 122 -5.46 15.74 -14.69
N ALA A 123 -5.38 17.05 -14.51
CA ALA A 123 -5.36 17.67 -13.19
C ALA A 123 -6.78 18.02 -12.76
N TYR A 124 -7.09 17.77 -11.49
CA TYR A 124 -8.33 18.14 -10.83
C TYR A 124 -8.00 18.95 -9.58
N ALA A 125 -8.80 19.97 -9.30
CA ALA A 125 -8.71 20.73 -8.06
C ALA A 125 -9.83 20.26 -7.12
N ALA A 126 -9.49 19.95 -5.87
CA ALA A 126 -10.53 19.62 -4.90
C ALA A 126 -11.37 20.88 -4.60
N PRO A 127 -12.69 20.72 -4.42
CA PRO A 127 -13.57 21.84 -4.13
C PRO A 127 -13.21 22.50 -2.78
N GLY A 128 -13.28 23.82 -2.74
CA GLY A 128 -13.20 24.62 -1.52
C GLY A 128 -11.81 24.85 -0.91
N THR A 129 -10.78 24.11 -1.32
CA THR A 129 -9.44 24.26 -0.72
C THR A 129 -8.44 24.97 -1.61
N GLY A 130 -8.65 25.03 -2.94
CA GLY A 130 -7.82 25.77 -3.91
C GLY A 130 -6.35 25.32 -4.03
N ALA A 131 -5.85 24.59 -3.03
CA ALA A 131 -4.47 24.17 -2.85
C ALA A 131 -4.28 22.66 -3.05
N TYR A 132 -5.38 21.89 -3.11
CA TYR A 132 -5.31 20.45 -3.27
C TYR A 132 -5.48 20.06 -4.74
N HIS A 133 -4.38 19.66 -5.37
CA HIS A 133 -4.36 19.25 -6.76
C HIS A 133 -4.12 17.74 -6.88
N LEU A 134 -5.00 17.09 -7.64
CA LEU A 134 -4.88 15.69 -8.01
C LEU A 134 -4.48 15.59 -9.48
N LYS A 135 -3.33 14.99 -9.75
CA LYS A 135 -3.05 14.45 -11.08
C LYS A 135 -3.66 13.06 -11.16
N VAL A 136 -4.52 12.81 -12.12
CA VAL A 136 -5.20 11.53 -12.30
C VAL A 136 -4.88 10.98 -13.68
N ARG A 137 -4.44 9.72 -13.70
CA ARG A 137 -4.22 8.91 -14.89
C ARG A 137 -5.11 7.68 -14.83
N ARG A 138 -5.91 7.45 -15.87
CA ARG A 138 -6.64 6.19 -16.06
C ARG A 138 -5.67 5.12 -16.52
N LEU A 139 -5.72 3.95 -15.88
CA LEU A 139 -4.94 2.77 -16.23
C LEU A 139 -5.88 1.65 -16.72
N PRO A 140 -5.39 0.69 -17.51
CA PRO A 140 -6.17 -0.47 -17.94
C PRO A 140 -6.78 -1.23 -16.77
N GLY A 141 -7.96 -1.83 -16.99
CA GLY A 141 -8.69 -2.59 -15.97
C GLY A 141 -9.54 -1.74 -15.03
N GLY A 142 -9.90 -0.51 -15.43
CA GLY A 142 -10.74 0.38 -14.60
C GLY A 142 -10.03 0.86 -13.33
N ARG A 143 -8.74 1.15 -13.43
CA ARG A 143 -7.91 1.61 -12.31
C ARG A 143 -7.55 3.08 -12.49
N LEU A 144 -7.49 3.82 -11.40
CA LEU A 144 -6.99 5.19 -11.37
C LEU A 144 -5.70 5.25 -10.57
N LEU A 145 -4.67 5.85 -11.16
CA LEU A 145 -3.49 6.30 -10.44
C LEU A 145 -3.62 7.79 -10.19
N MET A 146 -3.42 8.21 -8.95
CA MET A 146 -3.60 9.58 -8.49
C MET A 146 -2.35 10.04 -7.75
N ALA A 147 -1.85 11.22 -8.11
CA ALA A 147 -0.77 11.91 -7.42
C ALA A 147 -1.36 13.08 -6.66
N MET A 148 -1.18 13.08 -5.35
CA MET A 148 -1.72 14.10 -4.47
C MET A 148 -0.61 15.08 -4.13
N SER A 149 -0.75 16.33 -4.57
CA SER A 149 0.19 17.39 -4.25
C SER A 149 -0.53 18.59 -3.67
N LEU A 150 0.14 19.26 -2.74
CA LEU A 150 -0.22 20.57 -2.23
C LEU A 150 0.41 21.72 -3.04
N ALA A 151 1.32 21.39 -3.95
CA ALA A 151 2.05 22.34 -4.77
C ALA A 151 1.78 22.07 -6.25
N GLN A 152 1.79 23.13 -7.04
CA GLN A 152 1.60 23.18 -8.49
C GLN A 152 2.11 21.98 -9.32
N ALA A 153 1.65 21.88 -10.57
CA ALA A 153 2.07 20.82 -11.49
C ALA A 153 3.60 20.66 -11.58
N GLY A 154 4.09 19.45 -11.25
CA GLY A 154 5.53 19.11 -11.30
C GLY A 154 6.26 19.26 -9.96
N ALA A 155 5.54 19.64 -8.91
CA ALA A 155 6.04 19.50 -7.55
C ALA A 155 6.14 18.02 -7.14
N PRO A 156 7.08 17.69 -6.22
CA PRO A 156 7.07 16.43 -5.51
C PRO A 156 5.69 16.15 -4.87
N VAL A 157 5.41 14.87 -4.66
CA VAL A 157 4.19 14.40 -4.01
C VAL A 157 4.53 13.64 -2.75
N GLY A 158 3.79 13.91 -1.68
CA GLY A 158 3.83 13.11 -0.46
C GLY A 158 2.97 11.84 -0.55
N GLN A 159 2.08 11.74 -1.55
CA GLN A 159 1.17 10.59 -1.64
C GLN A 159 0.81 10.20 -3.08
N LEU A 160 0.90 8.90 -3.35
CA LEU A 160 0.30 8.25 -4.52
C LEU A 160 -0.85 7.35 -4.08
N VAL A 161 -1.93 7.35 -4.85
CA VAL A 161 -3.07 6.47 -4.63
C VAL A 161 -3.39 5.72 -5.91
N LEU A 162 -3.45 4.39 -5.82
CA LEU A 162 -3.98 3.51 -6.85
C LEU A 162 -5.33 2.98 -6.37
N MET A 163 -6.40 3.13 -7.15
CA MET A 163 -7.76 2.78 -6.73
C MET A 163 -8.61 2.26 -7.90
N LYS A 164 -9.59 1.39 -7.61
CA LYS A 164 -10.61 1.01 -8.59
C LYS A 164 -11.48 2.21 -8.93
N GLU A 165 -11.67 2.51 -10.21
CA GLU A 165 -12.49 3.64 -10.66
C GLU A 165 -13.93 3.57 -10.11
N THR A 166 -14.47 2.35 -9.98
CA THR A 166 -15.80 2.10 -9.40
C THR A 166 -15.91 2.46 -7.91
N GLU A 167 -14.80 2.56 -7.19
CA GLU A 167 -14.76 2.89 -5.77
C GLU A 167 -14.50 4.37 -5.51
N VAL A 168 -14.18 5.16 -6.55
CA VAL A 168 -13.84 6.58 -6.40
C VAL A 168 -14.99 7.36 -5.80
N GLY A 169 -16.23 7.06 -6.18
CA GLY A 169 -17.41 7.74 -5.63
C GLY A 169 -17.57 7.58 -4.12
N ARG A 170 -17.00 6.51 -3.54
CA ARG A 170 -17.03 6.25 -2.11
C ARG A 170 -15.99 7.05 -1.34
N PHE A 171 -14.78 7.19 -1.87
CA PHE A 171 -13.65 7.83 -1.19
C PHE A 171 -13.45 9.29 -1.58
N TYR A 172 -13.75 9.64 -2.83
CA TYR A 172 -13.63 10.96 -3.43
C TYR A 172 -14.89 11.31 -4.24
N PRO A 173 -16.05 11.54 -3.59
CA PRO A 173 -17.32 11.75 -4.30
C PRO A 173 -17.26 12.90 -5.32
N TRP A 174 -16.56 13.98 -4.99
CA TRP A 174 -16.37 15.13 -5.87
C TRP A 174 -15.59 14.76 -7.14
N LEU A 175 -14.55 13.92 -7.01
CA LEU A 175 -13.74 13.49 -8.16
C LEU A 175 -14.55 12.56 -9.06
N ALA A 176 -15.39 11.70 -8.48
CA ALA A 176 -16.28 10.86 -9.28
C ALA A 176 -17.25 11.68 -10.14
N ALA A 177 -17.78 12.79 -9.61
CA ALA A 177 -18.63 13.70 -10.38
C ALA A 177 -17.88 14.35 -11.56
N GLU A 178 -16.66 14.86 -11.30
CA GLU A 178 -15.79 15.43 -12.34
C GLU A 178 -15.42 14.41 -13.43
N LEU A 179 -15.11 13.17 -13.03
CA LEU A 179 -14.77 12.09 -13.95
C LEU A 179 -15.95 11.66 -14.82
N ALA A 180 -17.18 11.77 -14.32
CA ALA A 180 -18.40 11.47 -15.05
C ALA A 180 -18.80 12.58 -16.04
N GLY A 181 -18.59 13.85 -15.67
CA GLY A 181 -18.93 15.02 -16.47
C GLY A 181 -17.93 15.36 -17.58
N GLY A 182 -16.70 14.85 -17.50
CA GLY A 182 -15.61 15.17 -18.43
C GLY A 182 -15.48 14.30 -19.68
N ARG A 183 -16.59 13.86 -20.29
CA ARG A 183 -16.57 13.19 -21.62
C ARG A 183 -16.48 14.18 -22.76
#